data_AF-A0A127EYZ9-F1
#
_entry.id   AF-A0A127EYZ9-F1
#
_cell.length_a   1.000
_cell.length_b   1.000
_cell.length_c   1.000
_cell.angle_alpha   90.00
_cell.angle_beta   90.00
_cell.angle_gamma   90.00
#
_symmetry.space_group_name_H-M   'P 1'
#
loop_
_entity.id
_entity.type
_entity.pdbx_description
1 polymer ?
#
loop_
_entity_poly.entity_id
_entity_poly.type
_entity_poly.pdbx_seq_one_letter_code
_entity_poly.pdbx_strand_id
1 'polypeptide(L)'
;MGYGGDLIWSGVFRALHAHDKRPVIVANTPKLSDLLVGCMHDRSADISDRTIFLGNPHVSFLPAKAKGRLTRTLDLAFAGFLKVTGIRKTYERAIFALAERFRKPDTSRLVHVDMLIHSYAAEEFKTHFVWKQGGHAIETTLLGFGIRPDSFRPELYLDEKEQRHAAEVLADAGVTGPFVVCEPDSNPEWFGELRSWPRERWVELAQRLRNARPDITIVQVGVPGTPAMPDVVDIRGRTTFREAAALMARSALFIGTEGGLMHAARAVDARALILWGGVTLPEFAGYPASHRIICHRVACAPCGQFGWCDKGHVCMRGISVEEVLAAALECLASSR
;
A
#
# COMPACT_ATOMS: atom_id res chain seq x y z
N MET A 1 -3.24 -2.79 -8.72
CA MET A 1 -2.91 -2.18 -7.42
C MET A 1 -1.63 -2.84 -6.93
N GLY A 2 -0.69 -2.06 -6.40
CA GLY A 2 0.47 -2.63 -5.69
C GLY A 2 0.16 -2.87 -4.20
N TYR A 3 1.17 -3.30 -3.43
CA TYR A 3 1.02 -3.66 -2.00
C TYR A 3 0.38 -2.57 -1.13
N GLY A 4 0.63 -1.28 -1.41
CA GLY A 4 -0.02 -0.18 -0.68
C GLY A 4 -1.54 -0.14 -0.87
N GLY A 5 -2.02 -0.43 -2.08
CA GLY A 5 -3.46 -0.53 -2.37
C GLY A 5 -4.09 -1.73 -1.68
N ASP A 6 -3.40 -2.87 -1.65
CA ASP A 6 -3.87 -4.05 -0.92
C ASP A 6 -3.92 -3.80 0.59
N LEU A 7 -2.94 -3.10 1.17
CA LEU A 7 -2.98 -2.71 2.59
C LEU A 7 -4.13 -1.74 2.90
N ILE A 8 -4.45 -0.81 2.00
CA ILE A 8 -5.68 0.01 2.14
C ILE A 8 -6.92 -0.89 2.15
N TRP A 9 -7.00 -1.87 1.25
CA TRP A 9 -8.11 -2.83 1.22
C TRP A 9 -8.21 -3.69 2.47
N SER A 10 -7.10 -4.08 3.11
CA SER A 10 -7.17 -4.86 4.36
C SER A 10 -7.83 -4.05 5.49
N GLY A 11 -7.64 -2.72 5.52
CA GLY A 11 -8.39 -1.84 6.42
C GLY A 11 -9.88 -1.74 6.08
N VAL A 12 -10.24 -1.78 4.79
CA VAL A 12 -11.65 -1.85 4.34
C VAL A 12 -12.28 -3.17 4.79
N PHE A 13 -11.59 -4.30 4.62
CA PHE A 13 -12.09 -5.62 5.03
C PHE A 13 -12.32 -5.70 6.54
N ARG A 14 -11.40 -5.15 7.35
CA ARG A 14 -11.58 -5.03 8.81
C ARG A 14 -12.89 -4.31 9.16
N ALA A 15 -13.16 -3.18 8.52
CA ALA A 15 -14.39 -2.42 8.76
C ALA A 15 -15.65 -3.15 8.29
N LEU A 16 -15.61 -3.78 7.11
CA LEU A 16 -16.71 -4.61 6.61
C LEU A 16 -16.98 -5.80 7.53
N HIS A 17 -15.95 -6.51 7.99
CA HIS A 17 -16.07 -7.60 8.95
C HIS A 17 -16.61 -7.10 10.29
N ALA A 18 -16.15 -5.95 10.79
CA ALA A 18 -16.67 -5.37 12.03
C ALA A 18 -18.17 -5.03 11.93
N HIS A 19 -18.63 -4.60 10.76
CA HIS A 19 -20.04 -4.31 10.48
C HIS A 19 -20.87 -5.58 10.29
N ASP A 20 -20.44 -6.50 9.41
CA ASP A 20 -21.22 -7.68 9.01
C ASP A 20 -21.04 -8.89 9.95
N LYS A 21 -20.06 -8.84 10.86
CA LYS A 21 -19.65 -9.92 11.79
C LYS A 21 -19.29 -11.23 11.07
N ARG A 22 -18.82 -11.13 9.84
CA ARG A 22 -18.46 -12.27 8.97
C ARG A 22 -17.29 -11.91 8.07
N PRO A 23 -16.43 -12.86 7.70
CA PRO A 23 -15.39 -12.63 6.70
C PRO A 23 -16.00 -12.22 5.36
N VAL A 24 -15.31 -11.37 4.62
CA VAL A 24 -15.66 -11.01 3.24
C VAL A 24 -15.07 -12.01 2.26
N ILE A 25 -15.80 -12.29 1.19
CA ILE A 25 -15.29 -13.05 0.06
C ILE A 25 -14.68 -12.07 -0.94
N VAL A 26 -13.36 -12.12 -1.10
CA VAL A 26 -12.65 -11.19 -1.98
C VAL A 26 -12.56 -11.78 -3.39
N ALA A 27 -12.93 -10.99 -4.39
CA ALA A 27 -12.93 -11.43 -5.77
C ALA A 27 -12.64 -10.30 -6.77
N ASN A 28 -12.46 -10.66 -8.03
CA ASN A 28 -12.47 -9.70 -9.15
C ASN A 28 -13.86 -9.66 -9.81
N THR A 29 -14.13 -8.54 -10.46
CA THR A 29 -15.36 -8.26 -11.20
C THR A 29 -15.64 -9.38 -12.21
N PRO A 30 -16.86 -9.95 -12.26
CA PRO A 30 -17.19 -11.02 -13.19
C PRO A 30 -16.96 -10.58 -14.63
N LYS A 31 -16.55 -11.54 -15.45
CA LYS A 31 -16.47 -11.37 -16.91
C LYS A 31 -17.76 -11.93 -17.54
N LEU A 32 -17.93 -11.72 -18.85
CA LEU A 32 -19.15 -12.14 -19.53
C LEU A 32 -19.43 -13.63 -19.38
N SER A 33 -18.40 -14.47 -19.53
CA SER A 33 -18.54 -15.93 -19.36
C SER A 33 -18.89 -16.37 -17.94
N ASP A 34 -18.64 -15.56 -16.92
CA ASP A 34 -19.04 -15.84 -15.53
C ASP A 34 -20.52 -15.53 -15.33
N LEU A 35 -20.99 -14.40 -15.85
CA LEU A 35 -22.41 -14.03 -15.79
C LEU A 35 -23.30 -15.05 -16.50
N LEU A 36 -22.85 -15.57 -17.65
CA LEU A 36 -23.59 -16.59 -18.42
C LEU A 36 -23.84 -17.89 -17.65
N VAL A 37 -23.07 -18.16 -16.61
CA VAL A 37 -23.25 -19.32 -15.73
C VAL A 37 -23.77 -18.94 -14.34
N GLY A 38 -24.29 -17.71 -14.19
CA GLY A 38 -24.85 -17.21 -12.92
C GLY A 38 -23.80 -16.87 -11.86
N CYS A 39 -22.56 -16.62 -12.26
CA CYS A 39 -21.47 -16.34 -11.33
C CYS A 39 -21.15 -14.84 -11.26
N MET A 40 -21.16 -14.30 -10.04
CA MET A 40 -20.93 -12.87 -9.76
C MET A 40 -19.47 -12.51 -9.51
N HIS A 41 -18.51 -13.37 -9.86
CA HIS A 41 -17.08 -13.07 -9.77
C HIS A 41 -16.30 -13.66 -10.95
N ASP A 42 -15.09 -13.14 -11.21
CA ASP A 42 -14.18 -13.76 -12.18
C ASP A 42 -13.65 -15.10 -11.64
N ARG A 43 -14.21 -16.20 -12.11
CA ARG A 43 -13.81 -17.55 -11.69
C ARG A 43 -12.38 -17.91 -12.09
N SER A 44 -11.77 -17.17 -13.00
CA SER A 44 -10.39 -17.45 -13.44
C SER A 44 -9.33 -16.72 -12.63
N ALA A 45 -9.71 -15.77 -11.77
CA ALA A 45 -8.79 -15.02 -10.93
C ALA A 45 -8.52 -15.78 -9.64
N ASP A 46 -7.25 -16.02 -9.35
CA ASP A 46 -6.82 -16.44 -8.02
C ASP A 46 -6.40 -15.18 -7.26
N ILE A 47 -7.18 -14.75 -6.27
CA ILE A 47 -6.86 -13.57 -5.44
C ILE A 47 -5.99 -13.96 -4.24
N SER A 48 -5.85 -15.27 -3.97
CA SER A 48 -4.98 -15.73 -2.88
C SER A 48 -3.49 -15.52 -3.17
N ASP A 49 -3.14 -15.21 -4.42
CA ASP A 49 -1.81 -14.76 -4.84
C ASP A 49 -1.40 -13.40 -4.24
N ARG A 50 -2.38 -12.61 -3.78
CA ARG A 50 -2.15 -11.32 -3.14
C ARG A 50 -1.65 -11.52 -1.72
N THR A 51 -0.32 -11.58 -1.62
CA THR A 51 0.37 -11.93 -0.39
C THR A 51 -0.04 -11.10 0.82
N ILE A 52 -0.45 -9.84 0.66
CA ILE A 52 -0.93 -8.98 1.76
C ILE A 52 -2.15 -9.56 2.49
N PHE A 53 -3.03 -10.28 1.79
CA PHE A 53 -4.25 -10.83 2.37
C PHE A 53 -4.03 -12.20 3.04
N LEU A 54 -2.85 -12.81 2.88
CA LEU A 54 -2.54 -14.09 3.51
C LEU A 54 -2.60 -13.98 5.04
N GLY A 55 -3.25 -14.96 5.66
CA GLY A 55 -3.46 -15.03 7.11
C GLY A 55 -4.55 -14.09 7.65
N ASN A 56 -5.18 -13.26 6.81
CA ASN A 56 -6.20 -12.32 7.28
C ASN A 56 -7.51 -13.06 7.64
N PRO A 57 -7.97 -13.03 8.91
CA PRO A 57 -9.17 -13.75 9.36
C PRO A 57 -10.47 -13.11 8.84
N HIS A 58 -10.42 -11.88 8.36
CA HIS A 58 -11.58 -11.16 7.81
C HIS A 58 -11.81 -11.46 6.34
N VAL A 59 -10.94 -12.25 5.70
CA VAL A 59 -10.97 -12.52 4.27
C VAL A 59 -11.12 -14.00 4.01
N SER A 60 -11.91 -14.34 2.99
CA SER A 60 -11.99 -15.67 2.41
C SER A 60 -11.82 -15.58 0.89
N PHE A 61 -11.19 -16.60 0.31
CA PHE A 61 -10.92 -16.66 -1.12
C PHE A 61 -11.79 -17.71 -1.79
N LEU A 62 -12.07 -17.50 -3.07
CA LEU A 62 -12.72 -18.48 -3.93
C LEU A 62 -11.68 -19.19 -4.78
N PRO A 63 -11.79 -20.52 -4.97
CA PRO A 63 -10.84 -21.26 -5.78
C PRO A 63 -10.95 -20.83 -7.25
N ALA A 64 -9.80 -20.59 -7.87
CA ALA A 64 -9.74 -20.30 -9.30
C ALA A 64 -10.06 -21.57 -10.12
N LYS A 65 -10.78 -21.38 -11.23
CA LYS A 65 -11.12 -22.40 -12.21
C LYS A 65 -10.64 -21.97 -13.59
N ALA A 66 -9.85 -22.85 -14.22
CA ALA A 66 -9.38 -22.62 -15.58
C ALA A 66 -10.55 -22.47 -16.56
N LYS A 67 -10.51 -21.38 -17.34
CA LYS A 67 -11.43 -21.14 -18.46
C LYS A 67 -10.85 -21.73 -19.75
N GLY A 68 -11.72 -22.29 -20.61
CA GLY A 68 -11.35 -22.74 -21.95
C GLY A 68 -10.97 -21.58 -22.87
N ARG A 69 -10.36 -21.88 -24.03
CA ARG A 69 -9.91 -20.83 -24.97
C ARG A 69 -11.05 -19.93 -25.45
N LEU A 70 -12.17 -20.52 -25.86
CA LEU A 70 -13.34 -19.77 -26.35
C LEU A 70 -13.90 -18.80 -25.30
N THR A 71 -14.03 -19.24 -24.05
CA THR A 71 -14.51 -18.39 -22.95
C THR A 71 -13.56 -17.24 -22.65
N ARG A 72 -12.24 -17.44 -22.78
CA ARG A 72 -11.26 -16.35 -22.61
C ARG A 72 -11.37 -15.34 -23.75
N THR A 73 -11.52 -15.80 -24.99
CA THR A 73 -11.72 -14.90 -26.15
C THR A 73 -12.98 -14.05 -25.99
N LEU A 74 -14.09 -14.66 -25.55
CA LEU A 74 -15.33 -13.95 -25.26
C LEU A 74 -15.15 -12.88 -24.17
N ASP A 75 -14.48 -13.24 -23.07
CA ASP A 75 -14.19 -12.32 -21.97
C ASP A 75 -13.32 -11.13 -22.41
N LEU A 76 -12.31 -11.37 -23.24
CA LEU A 76 -11.45 -10.32 -23.80
C LEU A 76 -12.24 -9.38 -24.73
N ALA A 77 -13.11 -9.93 -25.58
CA ALA A 77 -13.97 -9.14 -26.45
C ALA A 77 -14.93 -8.26 -25.62
N PHE A 78 -15.51 -8.81 -24.55
CA PHE A 78 -16.38 -8.05 -23.65
C PHE A 78 -15.64 -6.93 -22.92
N ALA A 79 -14.44 -7.20 -22.40
CA ALA A 79 -13.60 -6.17 -21.79
C ALA A 79 -13.25 -5.05 -22.79
N GLY A 80 -12.94 -5.42 -24.04
CA GLY A 80 -12.72 -4.47 -25.13
C GLY A 80 -13.96 -3.63 -25.43
N PHE A 81 -15.14 -4.25 -25.49
CA PHE A 81 -16.42 -3.56 -25.68
C PHE A 81 -16.72 -2.55 -24.58
N LEU A 82 -16.58 -2.94 -23.29
CA LEU A 82 -16.78 -2.03 -22.16
C LEU A 82 -15.82 -0.84 -22.20
N LYS A 83 -14.59 -1.06 -22.67
CA LYS A 83 -13.58 0.00 -22.82
C LYS A 83 -13.93 0.95 -23.98
N VAL A 84 -14.28 0.43 -25.15
CA VAL A 84 -14.59 1.24 -26.36
C VAL A 84 -15.85 2.07 -26.17
N THR A 85 -16.86 1.51 -25.51
CA THR A 85 -18.15 2.21 -25.27
C THR A 85 -18.12 3.14 -24.07
N GLY A 86 -17.09 3.07 -23.22
CA GLY A 86 -16.98 3.89 -22.01
C GLY A 86 -17.96 3.51 -20.88
N ILE A 87 -18.71 2.41 -21.00
CA ILE A 87 -19.75 2.03 -20.04
C ILE A 87 -19.22 1.20 -18.84
N ARG A 88 -17.90 1.03 -18.70
CA ARG A 88 -17.29 0.20 -17.64
C ARG A 88 -17.79 0.55 -16.23
N LYS A 89 -17.80 1.83 -15.84
CA LYS A 89 -18.29 2.26 -14.51
C LYS A 89 -19.78 1.95 -14.34
N THR A 90 -20.58 2.04 -15.41
CA THR A 90 -22.01 1.68 -15.38
C THR A 90 -22.19 0.18 -15.15
N TYR A 91 -21.41 -0.64 -15.86
CA TYR A 91 -21.38 -2.08 -15.66
C TYR A 91 -20.99 -2.45 -14.22
N GLU A 92 -19.90 -1.89 -13.70
CA GLU A 92 -19.44 -2.15 -12.33
C GLU A 92 -20.48 -1.73 -11.28
N ARG A 93 -21.14 -0.58 -11.44
CA ARG A 93 -22.24 -0.16 -10.55
C ARG A 93 -23.40 -1.15 -10.58
N ALA A 94 -23.76 -1.68 -11.75
CA ALA A 94 -24.81 -2.68 -11.86
C ALA A 94 -24.41 -3.98 -11.15
N ILE A 95 -23.20 -4.49 -11.40
CA ILE A 95 -22.69 -5.67 -10.71
C ILE A 95 -22.65 -5.47 -9.20
N PHE A 96 -22.13 -4.34 -8.73
CA PHE A 96 -22.07 -4.01 -7.31
C PHE A 96 -23.46 -3.96 -6.68
N ALA A 97 -24.41 -3.26 -7.32
CA ALA A 97 -25.78 -3.18 -6.83
C ALA A 97 -26.48 -4.55 -6.80
N LEU A 98 -26.23 -5.41 -7.80
CA LEU A 98 -26.75 -6.78 -7.81
C LEU A 98 -26.15 -7.63 -6.69
N ALA A 99 -24.83 -7.54 -6.49
CA ALA A 99 -24.13 -8.27 -5.42
C ALA A 99 -24.65 -7.86 -4.02
N GLU A 100 -24.88 -6.57 -3.80
CA GLU A 100 -25.43 -6.04 -2.56
C GLU A 100 -26.91 -6.38 -2.38
N ARG A 101 -27.74 -6.23 -3.43
CA ARG A 101 -29.19 -6.45 -3.38
C ARG A 101 -29.55 -7.92 -3.15
N PHE A 102 -28.83 -8.84 -3.79
CA PHE A 102 -29.11 -10.27 -3.70
C PHE A 102 -28.29 -10.99 -2.64
N ARG A 103 -27.55 -10.23 -1.81
CA ARG A 103 -26.84 -10.76 -0.66
C ARG A 103 -27.85 -11.35 0.34
N LYS A 104 -27.68 -12.62 0.70
CA LYS A 104 -28.46 -13.21 1.80
C LYS A 104 -27.93 -12.67 3.14
N PRO A 105 -28.81 -12.36 4.12
CA PRO A 105 -28.39 -11.82 5.41
C PRO A 105 -27.29 -12.65 6.09
N ASP A 106 -27.39 -13.97 5.99
CA ASP A 106 -26.49 -14.94 6.63
C ASP A 106 -25.33 -15.42 5.74
N THR A 107 -24.94 -14.63 4.74
CA THR A 107 -23.81 -14.96 3.87
C THR A 107 -22.75 -13.87 3.90
N SER A 108 -21.49 -14.31 3.76
CA SER A 108 -20.35 -13.43 3.57
C SER A 108 -20.56 -12.52 2.36
N ARG A 109 -20.21 -11.24 2.53
CA ARG A 109 -20.29 -10.23 1.47
C ARG A 109 -19.24 -10.53 0.39
N LEU A 110 -19.66 -10.49 -0.88
CA LEU A 110 -18.75 -10.55 -2.02
C LEU A 110 -18.20 -9.15 -2.31
N VAL A 111 -16.87 -8.99 -2.30
CA VAL A 111 -16.20 -7.70 -2.48
C VAL A 111 -15.31 -7.75 -3.70
N HIS A 112 -15.60 -6.89 -4.69
CA HIS A 112 -14.85 -6.78 -5.93
C HIS A 112 -13.77 -5.70 -5.83
N VAL A 113 -12.52 -6.10 -5.62
CA VAL A 113 -11.43 -5.15 -5.33
C VAL A 113 -10.94 -4.38 -6.56
N ASP A 114 -11.25 -4.85 -7.77
CA ASP A 114 -10.76 -4.31 -9.03
C ASP A 114 -11.73 -3.31 -9.72
N MET A 115 -12.88 -3.02 -9.10
CA MET A 115 -13.84 -2.06 -9.67
C MET A 115 -13.33 -0.61 -9.57
N LEU A 116 -13.45 0.13 -10.66
CA LEU A 116 -13.13 1.56 -10.72
C LEU A 116 -14.08 2.41 -9.87
N ILE A 117 -15.27 1.90 -9.52
CA ILE A 117 -16.19 2.61 -8.61
C ILE A 117 -15.59 2.79 -7.21
N HIS A 118 -14.69 1.89 -6.80
CA HIS A 118 -13.94 1.96 -5.55
C HIS A 118 -12.62 2.73 -5.69
N SER A 119 -12.30 3.24 -6.89
CA SER A 119 -11.10 4.06 -7.08
C SER A 119 -11.19 5.32 -6.23
N TYR A 120 -10.08 5.64 -5.58
CA TYR A 120 -9.88 6.90 -4.87
C TYR A 120 -9.48 8.05 -5.81
N ALA A 121 -9.20 7.78 -7.08
CA ALA A 121 -9.13 8.79 -8.13
C ALA A 121 -10.56 9.13 -8.61
N ALA A 122 -10.87 10.42 -8.68
CA ALA A 122 -12.10 10.92 -9.30
C ALA A 122 -12.04 10.71 -10.82
N GLU A 123 -10.92 11.12 -11.41
CA GLU A 123 -10.63 11.01 -12.84
C GLU A 123 -9.18 10.55 -13.06
N GLU A 124 -8.97 9.82 -14.14
CA GLU A 124 -7.67 9.31 -14.57
C GLU A 124 -7.38 9.82 -15.98
N PHE A 125 -6.30 10.60 -16.11
CA PHE A 125 -5.75 11.04 -17.38
C PHE A 125 -4.49 10.23 -17.68
N LYS A 126 -4.01 10.31 -18.93
CA LYS A 126 -2.74 9.65 -19.32
C LYS A 126 -1.52 10.15 -18.54
N THR A 127 -1.59 11.36 -17.98
CA THR A 127 -0.45 12.04 -17.36
C THR A 127 -0.60 12.23 -15.85
N HIS A 128 -1.82 12.12 -15.31
CA HIS A 128 -2.10 12.38 -13.91
C HIS A 128 -3.45 11.83 -13.44
N PHE A 129 -3.60 11.71 -12.13
CA PHE A 129 -4.88 11.56 -11.46
C PHE A 129 -5.44 12.90 -10.99
N VAL A 130 -6.77 13.01 -11.01
CA VAL A 130 -7.51 13.94 -10.16
C VAL A 130 -8.05 13.13 -8.99
N TRP A 131 -7.59 13.44 -7.78
CA TRP A 131 -8.01 12.74 -6.56
C TRP A 131 -9.40 13.16 -6.12
N LYS A 132 -10.15 12.22 -5.52
CA LYS A 132 -11.40 12.59 -4.82
C LYS A 132 -11.08 13.53 -3.67
N GLN A 133 -11.93 14.53 -3.47
CA GLN A 133 -11.80 15.49 -2.38
C GLN A 133 -12.43 14.93 -1.11
N GLY A 134 -11.72 15.09 0.01
CA GLY A 134 -12.20 14.72 1.34
C GLY A 134 -12.03 13.25 1.68
N GLY A 135 -11.40 13.00 2.84
CA GLY A 135 -11.34 11.70 3.49
C GLY A 135 -10.12 10.85 3.13
N HIS A 136 -9.85 9.89 4.01
CA HIS A 136 -8.80 8.88 3.82
C HIS A 136 -9.23 7.86 2.74
N ALA A 137 -8.29 7.21 2.06
CA ALA A 137 -8.58 6.25 0.98
C ALA A 137 -9.50 5.09 1.45
N ILE A 138 -9.30 4.61 2.68
CA ILE A 138 -10.18 3.60 3.32
C ILE A 138 -11.61 4.13 3.47
N GLU A 139 -11.78 5.37 3.93
CA GLU A 139 -13.09 6.00 4.07
C GLU A 139 -13.76 6.17 2.72
N THR A 140 -13.03 6.70 1.74
CA THR A 140 -13.52 6.88 0.36
C THR A 140 -14.06 5.57 -0.23
N THR A 141 -13.38 4.46 0.02
CA THR A 141 -13.84 3.13 -0.41
C THR A 141 -15.07 2.68 0.36
N LEU A 142 -15.08 2.81 1.69
CA LEU A 142 -16.20 2.38 2.56
C LEU A 142 -17.49 3.17 2.33
N LEU A 143 -17.41 4.43 1.92
CA LEU A 143 -18.58 5.22 1.52
C LEU A 143 -19.36 4.54 0.39
N GLY A 144 -18.68 3.84 -0.52
CA GLY A 144 -19.32 3.04 -1.57
C GLY A 144 -20.16 1.87 -1.03
N PHE A 145 -19.84 1.38 0.17
CA PHE A 145 -20.58 0.35 0.90
C PHE A 145 -21.58 0.93 1.91
N GLY A 146 -21.71 2.27 1.99
CA GLY A 146 -22.57 2.94 2.97
C GLY A 146 -22.07 2.83 4.41
N ILE A 147 -20.79 2.54 4.62
CA ILE A 147 -20.18 2.32 5.94
C ILE A 147 -19.19 3.44 6.24
N ARG A 148 -19.09 3.84 7.52
CA ARG A 148 -18.03 4.74 8.00
C ARG A 148 -16.97 3.93 8.75
N PRO A 149 -15.67 4.18 8.52
CA PRO A 149 -14.62 3.54 9.28
C PRO A 149 -14.61 4.02 10.73
N ASP A 150 -14.32 3.11 11.65
CA ASP A 150 -13.93 3.38 13.04
C ASP A 150 -12.45 3.78 13.15
N SER A 151 -11.64 3.37 12.16
CA SER A 151 -10.20 3.57 12.11
C SER A 151 -9.68 3.38 10.69
N PHE A 152 -8.56 4.05 10.37
CA PHE A 152 -7.84 3.93 9.10
C PHE A 152 -6.72 2.89 9.15
N ARG A 153 -6.70 2.02 10.15
CA ARG A 153 -5.64 1.01 10.31
C ARG A 153 -5.73 -0.08 9.22
N PRO A 154 -4.67 -0.26 8.39
CA PRO A 154 -4.49 -1.46 7.58
C PRO A 154 -4.08 -2.64 8.46
N GLU A 155 -4.27 -3.85 7.95
CA GLU A 155 -3.86 -5.09 8.62
C GLU A 155 -2.93 -5.93 7.75
N LEU A 156 -1.97 -6.57 8.41
CA LEU A 156 -1.03 -7.52 7.84
C LEU A 156 -0.75 -8.61 8.87
N TYR A 157 -0.97 -9.87 8.50
CA TYR A 157 -0.86 -11.01 9.40
C TYR A 157 0.35 -11.84 8.99
N LEU A 158 1.44 -11.77 9.75
CA LEU A 158 2.70 -12.43 9.45
C LEU A 158 2.76 -13.82 10.11
N ASP A 159 3.16 -14.84 9.35
CA ASP A 159 3.34 -16.18 9.91
C ASP A 159 4.69 -16.32 10.66
N GLU A 160 4.85 -17.42 11.40
CA GLU A 160 6.08 -17.69 12.15
C GLU A 160 7.31 -17.88 11.27
N LYS A 161 7.14 -18.34 10.01
CA LYS A 161 8.26 -18.53 9.08
C LYS A 161 8.79 -17.19 8.60
N GLU A 162 7.91 -16.26 8.25
CA GLU A 162 8.25 -14.90 7.86
C GLU A 162 8.95 -14.15 9.01
N GLN A 163 8.44 -14.28 10.24
CA GLN A 163 9.05 -13.66 11.41
C GLN A 163 10.43 -14.24 11.73
N ARG A 164 10.59 -15.56 11.64
CA ARG A 164 11.86 -16.25 11.86
C ARG A 164 12.89 -15.90 10.78
N HIS A 165 12.51 -15.95 9.50
CA HIS A 165 13.42 -15.62 8.41
C HIS A 165 13.87 -14.15 8.49
N ALA A 166 12.98 -13.22 8.82
CA ALA A 166 13.37 -11.83 9.07
C ALA A 166 14.40 -11.71 10.23
N ALA A 167 14.26 -12.50 11.29
CA ALA A 167 15.23 -12.54 12.38
C ALA A 167 16.59 -13.11 11.94
N GLU A 168 16.58 -14.18 11.14
CA GLU A 168 17.78 -14.83 10.58
C GLU A 168 18.54 -13.86 9.66
N VAL A 169 17.83 -13.14 8.79
CA VAL A 169 18.45 -12.13 7.90
C VAL A 169 19.21 -11.05 8.69
N LEU A 170 18.65 -10.58 9.80
CA LEU A 170 19.33 -9.61 10.68
C LEU A 170 20.55 -10.22 11.38
N ALA A 171 20.42 -11.43 11.92
CA ALA A 171 21.49 -12.13 12.61
C ALA A 171 22.68 -12.40 11.67
N ASP A 172 22.40 -12.90 10.47
CA ASP A 172 23.38 -13.13 9.40
C ASP A 172 24.06 -11.84 8.93
N ALA A 173 23.36 -10.71 9.03
CA ALA A 173 23.90 -9.38 8.73
C ALA A 173 24.67 -8.75 9.91
N GLY A 174 24.79 -9.45 11.05
CA GLY A 174 25.51 -8.98 12.23
C GLY A 174 24.75 -7.93 13.06
N VAL A 175 23.43 -7.79 12.88
CA VAL A 175 22.61 -6.82 13.61
C VAL A 175 22.16 -7.42 14.95
N THR A 176 22.83 -7.03 16.04
CA THR A 176 22.60 -7.59 17.39
C THR A 176 21.97 -6.60 18.38
N GLY A 177 22.00 -5.30 18.07
CA GLY A 177 21.47 -4.23 18.91
C GLY A 177 20.22 -3.55 18.34
N PRO A 178 19.81 -2.39 18.90
CA PRO A 178 18.77 -1.55 18.33
C PRO A 178 19.12 -1.15 16.89
N PHE A 179 18.13 -1.14 16.01
CA PHE A 179 18.35 -0.80 14.61
C PHE A 179 17.24 0.05 14.03
N VAL A 180 17.58 0.83 13.00
CA VAL A 180 16.65 1.61 12.19
C VAL A 180 16.57 0.97 10.81
N VAL A 181 15.36 0.82 10.29
CA VAL A 181 15.13 0.36 8.92
C VAL A 181 14.97 1.58 8.03
N CYS A 182 15.71 1.65 6.93
CA CYS A 182 15.59 2.68 5.91
C CYS A 182 15.21 2.07 4.56
N GLU A 183 14.21 2.65 3.90
CA GLU A 183 13.92 2.41 2.48
C GLU A 183 14.11 3.74 1.71
N PRO A 184 15.26 3.94 1.06
CA PRO A 184 15.54 5.19 0.35
C PRO A 184 14.90 5.26 -1.05
N ASP A 185 14.51 4.11 -1.58
CA ASP A 185 13.98 3.96 -2.93
C ASP A 185 12.45 4.03 -2.92
N SER A 186 11.86 4.51 -4.02
CA SER A 186 10.41 4.51 -4.22
C SER A 186 10.07 3.70 -5.46
N ASN A 187 8.89 3.09 -5.53
CA ASN A 187 8.45 2.37 -6.72
C ASN A 187 8.26 3.33 -7.92
N PRO A 188 9.06 3.20 -9.00
CA PRO A 188 9.02 4.12 -10.14
C PRO A 188 7.87 3.83 -11.12
N GLU A 189 7.20 2.68 -11.03
CA GLU A 189 6.25 2.17 -12.03
C GLU A 189 5.12 3.16 -12.36
N TRP A 190 4.60 3.88 -11.37
CA TRP A 190 3.45 4.78 -11.54
C TRP A 190 3.82 6.26 -11.40
N PHE A 191 4.67 6.58 -10.42
CA PHE A 191 4.95 7.96 -10.04
C PHE A 191 6.40 8.37 -10.32
N GLY A 192 7.20 7.51 -10.96
CA GLY A 192 8.63 7.77 -11.21
C GLY A 192 9.33 8.25 -9.94
N GLU A 193 10.03 9.37 -10.03
CA GLU A 193 10.81 9.96 -8.93
C GLU A 193 10.02 10.99 -8.10
N LEU A 194 8.70 11.11 -8.29
CA LEU A 194 7.91 12.16 -7.64
C LEU A 194 7.80 12.01 -6.11
N ARG A 195 8.10 10.81 -5.63
CA ARG A 195 8.12 10.43 -4.21
C ARG A 195 9.53 10.24 -3.68
N SER A 196 10.54 10.34 -4.54
CA SER A 196 11.92 10.06 -4.16
C SER A 196 12.53 11.27 -3.46
N TRP A 197 13.08 11.04 -2.27
CA TRP A 197 13.95 12.02 -1.62
C TRP A 197 15.35 11.91 -2.22
N PRO A 198 16.08 13.03 -2.45
CA PRO A 198 17.38 12.98 -3.12
C PRO A 198 18.35 12.01 -2.43
N ARG A 199 19.01 11.15 -3.20
CA ARG A 199 19.83 10.05 -2.68
C ARG A 199 21.00 10.54 -1.82
N GLU A 200 21.62 11.64 -2.22
CA GLU A 200 22.67 12.30 -1.45
C GLU A 200 22.21 12.68 -0.04
N ARG A 201 20.93 13.01 0.14
CA ARG A 201 20.35 13.35 1.44
C ARG A 201 20.09 12.12 2.30
N TRP A 202 19.71 10.99 1.70
CA TRP A 202 19.64 9.71 2.40
C TRP A 202 21.00 9.29 2.94
N VAL A 203 22.05 9.41 2.13
CA VAL A 203 23.43 9.11 2.54
C VAL A 203 23.88 10.04 3.66
N GLU A 204 23.64 11.35 3.52
CA GLU A 204 23.97 12.34 4.54
C GLU A 204 23.21 12.09 5.84
N LEU A 205 21.91 11.79 5.78
CA LEU A 205 21.09 11.42 6.92
C LEU A 205 21.66 10.20 7.65
N ALA A 206 22.01 9.14 6.90
CA ALA A 206 22.56 7.93 7.49
C ALA A 206 23.88 8.22 8.23
N GLN A 207 24.76 9.02 7.64
CA GLN A 207 26.01 9.44 8.27
C GLN A 207 25.76 10.24 9.56
N ARG A 208 24.90 11.26 9.50
CA ARG A 208 24.61 12.12 10.66
C ARG A 208 23.90 11.35 11.78
N LEU A 209 22.96 10.47 11.44
CA LEU A 209 22.26 9.64 12.42
C LEU A 209 23.21 8.67 13.12
N ARG A 210 24.13 8.03 12.37
CA ARG A 210 25.17 7.16 12.96
C ARG A 210 26.08 7.92 13.91
N ASN A 211 26.48 9.14 13.55
CA ASN A 211 27.30 9.99 14.42
C ASN A 211 26.56 10.39 15.71
N ALA A 212 25.26 10.69 15.61
CA ALA A 212 24.43 11.09 16.75
C ALA A 212 24.01 9.91 17.64
N ARG A 213 23.85 8.71 17.05
CA ARG A 213 23.41 7.47 17.70
C ARG A 213 24.28 6.29 17.26
N PRO A 214 25.56 6.24 17.69
CA PRO A 214 26.48 5.15 17.33
C PRO A 214 26.06 3.80 17.91
N ASP A 215 25.14 3.79 18.87
CA ASP A 215 24.52 2.61 19.47
C ASP A 215 23.45 1.96 18.58
N ILE A 216 23.00 2.64 17.52
CA ILE A 216 21.95 2.17 16.61
C ILE A 216 22.54 1.78 15.26
N THR A 217 22.25 0.56 14.81
CA THR A 217 22.59 0.11 13.46
C THR A 217 21.57 0.61 12.44
N ILE A 218 22.03 1.14 11.30
CA ILE A 218 21.14 1.49 10.19
C ILE A 218 21.12 0.33 9.20
N VAL A 219 19.92 -0.13 8.86
CA VAL A 219 19.65 -1.28 7.98
C VAL A 219 18.88 -0.81 6.76
N GLN A 220 19.45 -0.96 5.56
CA GLN A 220 18.76 -0.65 4.32
C GLN A 220 18.00 -1.87 3.80
N VAL A 221 16.68 -1.69 3.62
CA VAL A 221 15.81 -2.65 2.92
C VAL A 221 15.50 -2.13 1.52
N GLY A 222 14.98 -3.01 0.66
CA GLY A 222 14.64 -2.67 -0.72
C GLY A 222 14.78 -3.85 -1.67
N VAL A 223 14.48 -3.59 -2.94
CA VAL A 223 14.54 -4.60 -4.00
C VAL A 223 15.97 -4.77 -4.55
N PRO A 224 16.32 -5.95 -5.09
CA PRO A 224 17.59 -6.14 -5.79
C PRO A 224 17.78 -5.12 -6.91
N GLY A 225 19.03 -4.70 -7.15
CA GLY A 225 19.38 -3.81 -8.27
C GLY A 225 19.19 -2.31 -8.01
N THR A 226 18.61 -1.90 -6.87
CA THR A 226 18.70 -0.51 -6.41
C THR A 226 20.14 -0.16 -6.01
N PRO A 227 20.50 1.11 -5.72
CA PRO A 227 21.81 1.47 -5.18
C PRO A 227 21.90 1.31 -3.64
N ALA A 228 22.99 0.70 -3.17
CA ALA A 228 23.29 0.63 -1.74
C ALA A 228 23.71 2.00 -1.23
N MET A 229 23.33 2.34 0.00
CA MET A 229 23.94 3.45 0.72
C MET A 229 25.27 2.99 1.32
N PRO A 230 26.29 3.86 1.39
CA PRO A 230 27.54 3.53 2.05
C PRO A 230 27.35 3.44 3.57
N ASP A 231 28.17 2.62 4.22
CA ASP A 231 28.29 2.53 5.68
C ASP A 231 26.98 2.19 6.42
N VAL A 232 26.05 1.49 5.77
CA VAL A 232 24.86 0.90 6.40
C VAL A 232 24.84 -0.61 6.15
N VAL A 233 24.09 -1.34 6.96
CA VAL A 233 23.87 -2.77 6.75
C VAL A 233 22.92 -2.96 5.59
N ASP A 234 23.40 -3.51 4.49
CA ASP A 234 22.61 -3.76 3.28
C ASP A 234 21.96 -5.15 3.34
N ILE A 235 20.63 -5.19 3.38
CA ILE A 235 19.85 -6.42 3.28
C ILE A 235 18.83 -6.39 2.14
N ARG A 236 19.05 -5.54 1.15
CA ARG A 236 18.18 -5.46 -0.02
C ARG A 236 18.17 -6.79 -0.77
N GLY A 237 17.00 -7.17 -1.27
CA GLY A 237 16.82 -8.45 -1.93
C GLY A 237 16.90 -9.69 -1.03
N ARG A 238 17.18 -9.53 0.28
CA ARG A 238 17.21 -10.64 1.25
C ARG A 238 15.88 -10.85 1.97
N THR A 239 14.90 -9.98 1.73
CA THR A 239 13.57 -10.05 2.32
C THR A 239 12.49 -9.90 1.26
N THR A 240 11.36 -10.56 1.48
CA THR A 240 10.10 -10.22 0.84
C THR A 240 9.53 -8.93 1.44
N PHE A 241 8.53 -8.35 0.78
CA PHE A 241 7.81 -7.18 1.32
C PHE A 241 7.25 -7.43 2.74
N ARG A 242 6.71 -8.65 2.97
CA ARG A 242 6.10 -9.02 4.25
C ARG A 242 7.14 -9.24 5.35
N GLU A 243 8.28 -9.82 5.00
CA GLU A 243 9.42 -9.95 5.90
C GLU A 243 10.04 -8.59 6.25
N ALA A 244 10.11 -7.66 5.29
CA ALA A 244 10.50 -6.28 5.58
C ALA A 244 9.56 -5.62 6.60
N ALA A 245 8.26 -5.91 6.54
CA ALA A 245 7.30 -5.49 7.57
C ALA A 245 7.59 -6.13 8.94
N ALA A 246 7.97 -7.41 8.98
CA ALA A 246 8.41 -8.08 10.21
C ALA A 246 9.65 -7.41 10.83
N LEU A 247 10.60 -6.96 9.99
CA LEU A 247 11.77 -6.19 10.44
C LEU A 247 11.35 -4.85 11.05
N MET A 248 10.47 -4.11 10.39
CA MET A 248 9.97 -2.82 10.88
C MET A 248 9.27 -2.95 12.23
N ALA A 249 8.51 -4.02 12.47
CA ALA A 249 7.85 -4.27 13.75
C ALA A 249 8.85 -4.28 14.93
N ARG A 250 10.06 -4.79 14.67
CA ARG A 250 11.14 -4.94 15.65
C ARG A 250 12.14 -3.78 15.68
N SER A 251 12.12 -2.88 14.69
CA SER A 251 13.10 -1.79 14.59
C SER A 251 12.80 -0.65 15.56
N ALA A 252 13.80 0.11 16.00
CA ALA A 252 13.58 1.30 16.80
C ALA A 252 12.79 2.39 16.04
N LEU A 253 13.00 2.45 14.72
CA LEU A 253 12.31 3.36 13.80
C LEU A 253 12.37 2.79 12.37
N PHE A 254 11.33 3.03 11.58
CA PHE A 254 11.36 2.95 10.12
C PHE A 254 11.44 4.36 9.54
N ILE A 255 12.34 4.60 8.59
CA ILE A 255 12.41 5.85 7.82
C ILE A 255 12.21 5.52 6.33
N GLY A 256 11.22 6.15 5.70
CA GLY A 256 10.90 5.88 4.31
C GLY A 256 10.05 6.97 3.68
N THR A 257 9.63 6.74 2.44
CA THR A 257 8.72 7.63 1.70
C THR A 257 7.29 7.11 1.72
N GLU A 258 6.34 7.90 1.25
CA GLU A 258 4.95 7.50 1.12
C GLU A 258 4.78 6.37 0.09
N GLY A 259 4.45 5.18 0.59
CA GLY A 259 4.41 3.97 -0.24
C GLY A 259 3.90 2.73 0.48
N GLY A 260 4.20 1.56 -0.08
CA GLY A 260 3.76 0.28 0.48
C GLY A 260 4.28 0.04 1.90
N LEU A 261 5.58 0.26 2.13
CA LEU A 261 6.20 0.03 3.44
C LEU A 261 5.69 1.00 4.51
N MET A 262 5.28 2.23 4.15
CA MET A 262 4.54 3.10 5.06
C MET A 262 3.26 2.42 5.55
N HIS A 263 2.44 1.87 4.66
CA HIS A 263 1.22 1.18 5.07
C HIS A 263 1.51 -0.08 5.90
N ALA A 264 2.58 -0.81 5.56
CA ALA A 264 2.96 -2.01 6.29
C ALA A 264 3.47 -1.65 7.70
N ALA A 265 4.28 -0.59 7.84
CA ALA A 265 4.73 -0.07 9.14
C ALA A 265 3.53 0.22 10.04
N ARG A 266 2.48 0.86 9.50
CA ARG A 266 1.24 1.06 10.27
C ARG A 266 0.58 -0.26 10.64
N ALA A 267 0.53 -1.22 9.72
CA ALA A 267 -0.16 -2.50 9.94
C ALA A 267 0.48 -3.32 11.08
N VAL A 268 1.81 -3.26 11.20
CA VAL A 268 2.60 -4.00 12.21
C VAL A 268 2.96 -3.15 13.45
N ASP A 269 2.33 -1.98 13.62
CA ASP A 269 2.61 -1.02 14.70
C ASP A 269 4.10 -0.63 14.83
N ALA A 270 4.80 -0.55 13.71
CA ALA A 270 6.15 0.00 13.67
C ALA A 270 6.10 1.52 13.84
N ARG A 271 7.00 2.05 14.67
CA ARG A 271 7.25 3.49 14.71
C ARG A 271 7.86 3.91 13.37
N ALA A 272 7.29 4.91 12.72
CA ALA A 272 7.76 5.35 11.41
C ALA A 272 7.87 6.88 11.29
N LEU A 273 8.90 7.30 10.56
CA LEU A 273 9.12 8.64 10.04
C LEU A 273 8.95 8.59 8.52
N ILE A 274 7.95 9.29 8.00
CA ILE A 274 7.57 9.25 6.59
C ILE A 274 7.82 10.60 5.94
N LEU A 275 8.63 10.60 4.89
CA LEU A 275 8.82 11.73 4.00
C LEU A 275 7.72 11.68 2.94
N TRP A 276 7.03 12.80 2.72
CA TRP A 276 5.83 12.80 1.89
C TRP A 276 5.92 13.79 0.73
N GLY A 277 5.85 13.27 -0.49
CA GLY A 277 5.90 14.04 -1.74
C GLY A 277 4.60 14.76 -2.14
N GLY A 278 4.60 15.39 -3.30
CA GLY A 278 3.48 16.23 -3.76
C GLY A 278 2.39 15.49 -4.54
N VAL A 279 2.55 14.18 -4.81
CA VAL A 279 1.61 13.39 -5.63
C VAL A 279 0.22 13.35 -5.00
N THR A 280 0.19 13.14 -3.69
CA THR A 280 -0.98 13.18 -2.81
C THR A 280 -0.64 14.01 -1.58
N LEU A 281 -1.58 14.19 -0.65
CA LEU A 281 -1.32 14.81 0.64
C LEU A 281 -1.54 13.79 1.77
N PRO A 282 -0.96 13.98 2.97
CA PRO A 282 -1.10 13.02 4.08
C PRO A 282 -2.55 12.69 4.44
N GLU A 283 -3.50 13.60 4.24
CA GLU A 283 -4.94 13.34 4.49
C GLU A 283 -5.49 12.17 3.67
N PHE A 284 -4.91 11.92 2.50
CA PHE A 284 -5.36 10.90 1.57
C PHE A 284 -5.09 9.48 2.07
N ALA A 285 -3.93 9.23 2.69
CA ALA A 285 -3.46 7.86 2.95
C ALA A 285 -2.50 7.73 4.14
N GLY A 286 -2.25 8.84 4.85
CA GLY A 286 -1.28 8.92 5.94
C GLY A 286 -1.90 8.58 7.30
N TYR A 287 -1.01 8.32 8.26
CA TYR A 287 -1.37 7.90 9.61
C TYR A 287 -0.76 8.84 10.66
N PRO A 288 -1.14 10.13 10.72
CA PRO A 288 -0.46 11.14 11.53
C PRO A 288 -0.53 10.88 13.04
N ALA A 289 -1.49 10.06 13.50
CA ALA A 289 -1.59 9.64 14.89
C ALA A 289 -0.59 8.52 15.27
N SER A 290 0.02 7.85 14.29
CA SER A 290 0.92 6.71 14.51
C SER A 290 2.31 6.93 13.93
N HIS A 291 2.42 7.73 12.87
CA HIS A 291 3.67 8.05 12.20
C HIS A 291 4.00 9.53 12.34
N ARG A 292 5.28 9.83 12.46
CA ARG A 292 5.79 11.18 12.23
C ARG A 292 5.84 11.40 10.71
N ILE A 293 5.16 12.43 10.22
CA ILE A 293 5.10 12.73 8.78
C ILE A 293 5.73 14.10 8.53
N ILE A 294 6.68 14.16 7.60
CA ILE A 294 7.24 15.41 7.09
C ILE A 294 6.68 15.62 5.68
N CYS A 295 5.91 16.70 5.50
CA CYS A 295 5.30 17.06 4.23
C CYS A 295 5.37 18.56 4.02
N HIS A 296 6.10 19.01 3.00
CA HIS A 296 6.11 20.41 2.59
C HIS A 296 4.94 20.66 1.63
N ARG A 297 3.94 21.43 2.08
CA ARG A 297 2.79 21.80 1.25
C ARG A 297 3.20 22.87 0.25
N VAL A 298 3.31 22.47 -1.02
CA VAL A 298 3.67 23.32 -2.15
C VAL A 298 2.46 23.62 -3.03
N ALA A 299 2.48 24.73 -3.76
CA ALA A 299 1.33 25.21 -4.54
C ALA A 299 0.83 24.22 -5.61
N CYS A 300 1.69 23.33 -6.13
CA CYS A 300 1.29 22.33 -7.12
C CYS A 300 0.69 21.05 -6.52
N ALA A 301 0.67 20.90 -5.20
CA ALA A 301 0.20 19.68 -4.53
C ALA A 301 -1.30 19.78 -4.14
N PRO A 302 -2.08 18.69 -4.20
CA PRO A 302 -1.71 17.37 -4.73
C PRO A 302 -1.65 17.38 -6.26
N CYS A 303 -0.52 17.01 -6.86
CA CYS A 303 -0.31 17.15 -8.30
C CYS A 303 -0.86 15.96 -9.11
N GLY A 304 -0.96 14.77 -8.49
CA GLY A 304 -1.43 13.55 -9.14
C GLY A 304 -0.60 13.05 -10.33
N GLN A 305 0.54 13.69 -10.65
CA GLN A 305 1.33 13.44 -11.87
C GLN A 305 1.94 12.03 -11.92
N PHE A 306 2.17 11.51 -13.14
CA PHE A 306 2.78 10.21 -13.40
C PHE A 306 4.22 10.34 -13.91
N GLY A 307 5.18 10.28 -12.99
CA GLY A 307 6.60 10.19 -13.34
C GLY A 307 7.23 11.45 -13.94
N TRP A 308 6.54 12.59 -13.96
CA TRP A 308 7.06 13.85 -14.47
C TRP A 308 6.76 15.03 -13.53
N CYS A 309 7.69 15.98 -13.44
CA CYS A 309 7.56 17.21 -12.65
C CYS A 309 8.17 18.40 -13.38
N ASP A 310 7.41 19.48 -13.55
CA ASP A 310 7.90 20.76 -14.08
C ASP A 310 8.24 21.78 -12.97
N LYS A 311 8.04 21.40 -11.70
CA LYS A 311 8.34 22.23 -10.52
C LYS A 311 9.64 21.84 -9.82
N GLY A 312 10.47 21.01 -10.45
CA GLY A 312 11.76 20.60 -9.91
C GLY A 312 11.68 19.85 -8.59
N HIS A 313 10.61 19.07 -8.36
CA HIS A 313 10.43 18.26 -7.14
C HIS A 313 10.55 19.07 -5.83
N VAL A 314 10.12 20.34 -5.83
CA VAL A 314 10.22 21.24 -4.66
C VAL A 314 9.60 20.67 -3.37
N CYS A 315 8.60 19.80 -3.46
CA CYS A 315 8.02 19.10 -2.31
C CYS A 315 9.02 18.16 -1.61
N MET A 316 9.77 17.35 -2.37
CA MET A 316 10.79 16.45 -1.82
C MET A 316 12.12 17.16 -1.57
N ARG A 317 12.54 18.05 -2.48
CA ARG A 317 13.77 18.86 -2.33
C ARG A 317 13.65 19.91 -1.22
N GLY A 318 12.45 20.28 -0.79
CA GLY A 318 12.22 21.16 0.35
C GLY A 318 12.56 20.50 1.70
N ILE A 319 12.39 19.17 1.80
CA ILE A 319 12.65 18.40 3.02
C ILE A 319 14.15 18.33 3.28
N SER A 320 14.65 19.07 4.27
CA SER A 320 16.09 19.14 4.57
C SER A 320 16.58 17.94 5.38
N VAL A 321 17.88 17.61 5.29
CA VAL A 321 18.47 16.54 6.12
C VAL A 321 18.37 16.86 7.61
N GLU A 322 18.53 18.14 7.97
CA GLU A 322 18.42 18.60 9.36
C GLU A 322 17.03 18.34 9.94
N GLU A 323 15.98 18.66 9.18
CA GLU A 323 14.59 18.42 9.57
C GLU A 323 14.31 16.92 9.80
N VAL A 324 14.82 16.07 8.90
CA VAL A 324 14.64 14.61 9.00
C VAL A 324 15.43 14.05 10.18
N LEU A 325 16.66 14.51 10.40
CA LEU A 325 17.50 14.08 11.52
C LEU A 325 16.86 14.45 12.85
N ALA A 326 16.40 15.70 13.02
CA ALA A 326 15.74 16.14 14.24
C ALA A 326 14.51 15.27 14.55
N ALA A 327 13.64 15.06 13.56
CA ALA A 327 12.46 14.19 13.71
C ALA A 327 12.83 12.73 14.01
N ALA A 328 13.90 12.21 13.41
CA ALA A 328 14.38 10.85 13.69
C ALA A 328 14.86 10.72 15.14
N LEU A 329 15.64 11.68 15.64
CA LEU A 329 16.14 11.68 17.01
C LEU A 329 15.00 11.81 18.04
N GLU A 330 14.00 12.66 17.78
CA GLU A 330 12.78 12.76 18.60
C GLU A 330 12.04 11.42 18.69
N CYS A 331 11.82 10.78 17.53
CA CYS A 331 11.21 9.45 17.45
C CYS A 331 12.00 8.38 18.21
N LEU A 332 13.34 8.46 18.20
CA LEU A 332 14.23 7.51 18.85
C LEU A 332 14.41 7.76 20.36
N ALA A 333 14.15 8.99 20.84
CA ALA A 333 14.21 9.34 22.25
C ALA A 333 12.91 8.97 23.00
N SER A 334 11.78 8.97 22.29
CA SER A 334 10.48 8.62 22.87
C SER A 334 10.42 7.14 23.25
N SER A 335 10.04 6.80 24.48
CA SER A 335 9.75 5.40 24.86
C SER A 335 8.61 4.85 23.99
N ARG A 336 8.62 3.54 23.69
CA ARG A 336 7.51 2.88 22.98
C ARG A 336 6.26 2.83 23.83
#